data_AF-A0A5K1HE92-F1
#
_entry.id   AF-A0A5K1HE92-F1
#
_cell.length_a   1.000
_cell.length_b   1.000
_cell.length_c   1.000
_cell.angle_alpha   90.00
_cell.angle_beta   90.00
_cell.angle_gamma   90.00
#
_symmetry.space_group_name_H-M   'P 1'
#
loop_
_entity.id
_entity.type
_entity.pdbx_description
1 polymer ?
#
loop_
_entity_poly.entity_id
_entity_poly.type
_entity_poly.pdbx_seq_one_letter_code
_entity_poly.pdbx_strand_id
1 'polypeptide(L)' 'PIVALIQDFLTTSFLITSRDVFFTRQEFTAILSWFTDANELIDLPAPTILKPAFLWTGKQ' A
#
# COMPACT_ATOMS: atom_id res chain seq x y z
N PRO A 1 -13.78 20.28 8.43
CA PRO A 1 -14.17 18.91 8.00
C PRO A 1 -14.98 18.22 9.10
N ILE A 2 -16.28 17.95 8.85
CA ILE A 2 -17.17 17.29 9.84
C ILE A 2 -16.96 15.76 9.83
N VAL A 3 -16.46 15.22 8.72
CA VAL A 3 -15.96 13.84 8.61
C VAL A 3 -14.46 13.92 8.33
N ALA A 4 -13.67 13.20 9.12
CA ALA A 4 -12.23 13.10 9.00
C ALA A 4 -11.80 11.65 9.20
N LEU A 5 -10.55 11.36 8.87
CA LEU A 5 -9.95 10.05 9.12
C LEU A 5 -9.94 9.78 10.64
N ILE A 6 -10.58 8.69 11.04
CA ILE A 6 -10.59 8.25 12.45
C ILE A 6 -9.25 7.61 12.82
N GLN A 7 -9.04 7.42 14.12
CA GLN A 7 -7.77 6.99 14.71
C GLN A 7 -7.16 5.75 14.05
N ASP A 8 -7.96 4.71 13.80
CA ASP A 8 -7.47 3.45 13.22
C ASP A 8 -7.02 3.61 11.77
N PHE A 9 -7.73 4.47 11.02
CA PHE A 9 -7.35 4.78 9.65
C PHE A 9 -6.01 5.51 9.62
N LEU A 10 -5.83 6.52 10.48
CA LEU A 10 -4.59 7.29 10.54
C LEU A 10 -3.41 6.41 10.98
N THR A 11 -3.62 5.56 11.99
CA THR A 11 -2.60 4.65 12.51
C THR A 11 -2.17 3.65 11.45
N THR A 12 -3.13 3.01 10.78
CA THR A 12 -2.84 2.04 9.70
C THR A 12 -2.15 2.71 8.52
N SER A 13 -2.64 3.89 8.11
CA SER A 13 -2.02 4.67 7.02
C SER A 13 -0.58 5.04 7.35
N PHE A 14 -0.30 5.45 8.59
CA PHE A 14 1.05 5.74 9.05
C PHE A 14 1.95 4.49 9.00
N LEU A 15 1.47 3.34 9.47
CA LEU A 15 2.23 2.09 9.46
C LEU A 15 2.55 1.61 8.03
N ILE A 16 1.58 1.66 7.11
CA ILE A 16 1.77 1.25 5.71
C ILE A 16 2.74 2.20 4.98
N THR A 17 2.61 3.49 5.22
CA THR A 17 3.43 4.52 4.54
C THR A 17 4.75 4.83 5.27
N SER A 18 5.05 4.13 6.35
CA SER A 18 6.28 4.34 7.11
C SER A 18 7.52 4.05 6.27
N ARG A 19 8.57 4.83 6.53
CA ARG A 19 9.89 4.58 5.92
C ARG A 19 10.37 3.19 6.36
N ASP A 20 10.98 2.46 5.44
CA ASP A 20 11.52 1.11 5.62
C ASP A 20 10.49 -0.04 5.70
N VAL A 21 9.22 0.24 5.34
CA VAL A 21 8.21 -0.81 5.13
C VAL A 21 8.17 -1.18 3.65
N PHE A 22 8.39 -2.47 3.38
CA PHE A 22 8.46 -3.04 2.04
C PHE A 22 7.51 -4.23 1.91
N PHE A 23 6.85 -4.31 0.77
CA PHE A 23 5.87 -5.34 0.45
C PHE A 23 6.33 -6.16 -0.75
N THR A 24 6.11 -7.46 -0.69
CA THR A 24 6.15 -8.32 -1.86
C THR A 24 5.00 -7.98 -2.81
N ARG A 25 5.08 -8.47 -4.05
CA ARG A 25 4.01 -8.26 -5.03
C ARG A 25 2.65 -8.74 -4.51
N GLN A 26 2.61 -9.88 -3.82
CA GLN A 26 1.37 -10.48 -3.30
C GLN A 26 0.75 -9.61 -2.20
N GLU A 27 1.56 -9.17 -1.23
CA GLU A 27 1.11 -8.30 -0.14
C GLU A 27 0.63 -6.96 -0.69
N PHE A 28 1.38 -6.34 -1.61
CA PHE A 28 1.00 -5.07 -2.21
C PHE A 28 -0.32 -5.17 -2.98
N THR A 29 -0.52 -6.23 -3.78
CA THR A 29 -1.80 -6.44 -4.48
C THR A 29 -2.97 -6.70 -3.53
N ALA A 30 -2.74 -7.41 -2.42
CA ALA A 30 -3.79 -7.65 -1.42
C ALA A 30 -4.21 -6.34 -0.75
N ILE A 31 -3.23 -5.50 -0.36
CA ILE A 31 -3.49 -4.17 0.20
C ILE A 31 -4.30 -3.32 -0.79
N LEU A 32 -3.89 -3.26 -2.06
CA LEU A 32 -4.63 -2.53 -3.10
C LEU A 32 -6.07 -3.01 -3.26
N SER A 33 -6.31 -4.33 -3.17
CA SER A 33 -7.67 -4.88 -3.26
C SER A 33 -8.58 -4.42 -2.12
N TRP A 34 -8.03 -4.20 -0.92
CA TRP A 34 -8.78 -3.67 0.23
C TRP A 34 -9.17 -2.19 0.05
N PHE A 35 -8.40 -1.44 -0.74
CA PHE A 35 -8.69 -0.03 -1.01
C PHE A 35 -9.66 0.21 -2.18
N THR A 36 -9.88 -0.77 -3.06
CA THR A 36 -10.55 -0.59 -4.37
C THR A 36 -11.76 -1.50 -4.61
N ASP A 37 -12.40 -2.01 -3.56
CA ASP A 37 -13.50 -3.00 -3.65
C ASP A 37 -13.19 -4.22 -4.55
N ALA A 38 -11.90 -4.46 -4.85
CA ALA A 38 -11.36 -5.47 -5.76
C ALA A 38 -11.99 -5.51 -7.17
N ASN A 39 -12.65 -4.43 -7.61
CA ASN A 39 -13.37 -4.39 -8.90
C ASN A 39 -12.66 -3.50 -9.94
N GLU A 40 -11.56 -2.86 -9.56
CA GLU A 40 -10.78 -1.99 -10.44
C GLU A 40 -9.58 -2.74 -11.05
N LEU A 41 -9.33 -2.45 -12.32
CA LEU A 41 -8.12 -2.89 -13.03
C LEU A 41 -6.97 -1.96 -12.64
N ILE A 42 -6.06 -2.45 -11.81
CA ILE A 42 -4.92 -1.67 -11.31
C ILE A 42 -3.66 -2.05 -12.07
N ASP A 43 -3.09 -1.09 -12.77
CA ASP A 43 -1.74 -1.22 -13.33
C ASP A 43 -0.71 -1.10 -12.21
N LEU A 44 -0.09 -2.23 -11.86
CA LEU A 44 0.95 -2.27 -10.83
C LEU A 44 2.17 -1.43 -11.25
N PRO A 45 2.61 -0.47 -10.41
CA PRO A 45 3.82 0.29 -10.69
C PRO A 45 5.05 -0.62 -10.64
N ALA A 46 6.16 -0.14 -11.22
CA ALA A 46 7.44 -0.82 -11.08
C ALA A 46 7.86 -0.91 -9.60
N PRO A 47 8.51 -2.01 -9.17
CA PRO A 47 8.95 -2.14 -7.80
C PRO A 47 10.03 -1.11 -7.47
N THR A 48 10.00 -0.58 -6.24
CA THR A 48 11.02 0.36 -5.74
C THR A 48 12.40 -0.30 -5.66
N ILE A 49 12.45 -1.58 -5.27
CA ILE A 49 13.69 -2.37 -5.23
C ILE A 49 13.57 -3.48 -6.27
N LEU A 50 14.57 -3.60 -7.14
CA LEU A 50 14.60 -4.59 -8.23
C LEU A 50 15.42 -5.84 -7.88
N LYS A 51 16.43 -5.70 -7.00
CA LYS A 51 17.34 -6.77 -6.56
C LYS A 51 17.68 -6.57 -5.09
N PRO A 52 17.89 -7.65 -4.31
CA PRO A 52 17.83 -9.06 -4.70
C PRO A 52 16.40 -9.59 -4.92
N ALA A 53 15.38 -8.84 -4.51
CA ALA A 53 13.97 -9.17 -4.70
C ALA A 53 13.17 -7.94 -5.14
N PHE A 54 12.03 -8.16 -5.79
CA PHE A 54 11.10 -7.10 -6.16
C PHE A 54 10.27 -6.67 -4.95
N LEU A 55 10.44 -5.42 -4.51
CA LEU A 55 9.74 -4.88 -3.36
C LEU A 55 9.12 -3.51 -3.67
N TRP A 56 7.93 -3.30 -3.13
CA TRP A 56 7.16 -2.06 -3.22
C TRP A 56 7.14 -1.35 -1.86
N THR A 57 7.03 -0.03 -1.87
CA THR A 57 6.80 0.73 -0.63
C THR A 57 5.34 1.14 -0.55
N GLY A 58 4.80 1.33 0.65
CA GLY A 58 3.41 1.77 0.81
C GLY A 58 3.12 3.20 0.36
N LYS A 59 4.11 3.93 -0.18
CA LYS A 59 3.95 5.29 -0.72
C LYS A 59 3.76 5.33 -2.25
N GLN A 60 3.99 4.21 -2.94
CA GLN A 60 3.78 4.08 -4.39
C GLN A 60 2.30 3.97 -4.70
#